data_AF-A0A365ZR47-F1
#
_entry.id   AF-A0A365ZR47-F1
#
_cell.length_a   1.000
_cell.length_b   1.000
_cell.length_c   1.000
_cell.angle_alpha   90.00
_cell.angle_beta   90.00
_cell.angle_gamma   90.00
#
_symmetry.space_group_name_H-M   'P 1'
#
loop_
_entity.id
_entity.type
_entity.pdbx_description
1 polymer ?
#
loop_
_entity_poly.entity_id
_entity_poly.type
_entity_poly.pdbx_seq_one_letter_code
_entity_poly.pdbx_strand_id
1 'polypeptide(L)'
;MANEEKLRDYLKWATAELHQARRQLEEVEAAGSEPIAIVGLACRYPGGISTPEDFWRLVSSGGDAIGGLPEDRGWDIERLYDPESHGEGTTYVREGGFLENVADFDAGFFGISPREATAMDPQQRLLLETSWEAFERAGIDPASLAGRQIGSFVGTNAVDYGAELSQVPEDSFGHLMTGTSGAVLSGRLSYHLGLQGPAVSVDTACSSSLVALHLAVQALRQDECSMALVAGVTVLSSPLQLIGFAAQHGLARDGRSKAFSAAADGMALAEGAGVLLVERLSEARKNGHPVLAVISGSAINQDGASNGLSAPNGQSQQRVIRQALANAGLSTADVDAVEAHGTGTALGDPIEAHALLATYGQGREGAPPLRLGSVKTNIGHTGAAAGVAGVIKMVLALRHSTLPKSLYAEEPSPHIDWTAGAVSLLADETAWPEREGFVRRAGISSFGISGTNAHVIIEQAPRPDAETEASAEPAAAPTVEVTPWPLSGKHPDAVREQVESLREFLAGRPGVGAGVVGGALLSGRAALEHRSVVLADAGSGVGSGVVSGVVVEGVRRPVFVFPGQGSQWVGMGLELAGA
;
A
#
# COMPACT_ATOMS: atom_id res chain seq x y z
N MET A 1 -8.71 65.36 17.66
CA MET A 1 -8.35 64.64 18.90
C MET A 1 -9.34 63.53 19.25
N ALA A 2 -10.49 63.76 19.89
CA ALA A 2 -11.39 62.65 20.32
C ALA A 2 -11.97 61.78 19.17
N ASN A 3 -12.08 62.32 17.96
CA ASN A 3 -12.60 61.60 16.79
C ASN A 3 -11.51 60.77 16.06
N GLU A 4 -10.25 61.23 16.09
CA GLU A 4 -9.11 60.52 15.50
C GLU A 4 -8.70 59.31 16.33
N GLU A 5 -8.82 59.41 17.65
CA GLU A 5 -8.51 58.31 18.56
C GLU A 5 -9.52 57.15 18.40
N LYS A 6 -10.82 57.48 18.31
CA LYS A 6 -11.87 56.50 17.94
C LYS A 6 -11.62 55.87 16.57
N LEU A 7 -11.27 56.67 15.55
CA LEU A 7 -10.96 56.16 14.21
C LEU A 7 -9.76 55.21 14.23
N ARG A 8 -8.72 55.52 15.00
CA ARG A 8 -7.54 54.66 15.17
C ARG A 8 -7.90 53.34 15.84
N ASP A 9 -8.75 53.36 16.86
CA ASP A 9 -9.15 52.16 17.58
C ASP A 9 -10.08 51.28 16.71
N TYR A 10 -10.99 51.89 15.94
CA TYR A 10 -11.78 51.18 14.92
C TYR A 10 -10.90 50.56 13.83
N LEU A 11 -9.87 51.28 13.35
CA LEU A 11 -8.91 50.75 12.39
C LEU A 11 -8.14 49.55 12.96
N LYS A 12 -7.65 49.65 14.20
CA LYS A 12 -6.96 48.53 14.88
C LYS A 12 -7.85 47.30 15.01
N TRP A 13 -9.10 47.49 15.43
CA TRP A 13 -10.08 46.41 15.53
C TRP A 13 -10.36 45.79 14.15
N ALA A 14 -10.66 46.60 13.13
CA ALA A 14 -10.92 46.12 11.78
C ALA A 14 -9.71 45.39 11.17
N THR A 15 -8.48 45.83 11.44
CA THR A 15 -7.27 45.11 11.00
C THR A 15 -7.08 43.80 11.75
N ALA A 16 -7.38 43.74 13.05
CA ALA A 16 -7.29 42.51 13.84
C ALA A 16 -8.33 41.47 13.37
N GLU A 17 -9.57 41.90 13.13
CA GLU A 17 -10.63 41.07 12.53
C GLU A 17 -10.23 40.57 11.15
N LEU A 18 -9.66 41.43 10.30
CA LEU A 18 -9.18 41.03 8.97
C LEU A 18 -8.05 39.99 9.05
N HIS A 19 -7.11 40.16 10.00
CA HIS A 19 -6.05 39.16 10.23
C HIS A 19 -6.60 37.85 10.74
N GLN A 20 -7.57 37.88 11.66
CA GLN A 20 -8.22 36.67 12.17
C GLN A 20 -9.01 35.96 11.07
N ALA A 21 -9.79 36.69 10.27
CA ALA A 21 -10.54 36.14 9.15
C ALA A 21 -9.61 35.54 8.08
N ARG A 22 -8.48 36.20 7.78
CA ARG A 22 -7.45 35.65 6.87
C ARG A 22 -6.82 34.39 7.43
N ARG A 23 -6.47 34.36 8.72
CA ARG A 23 -5.90 33.16 9.35
C ARG A 23 -6.90 32.00 9.34
N GLN A 24 -8.18 32.28 9.61
CA GLN A 24 -9.23 31.26 9.52
C GLN A 24 -9.42 30.76 8.09
N LEU A 25 -9.34 31.64 7.08
CA LEU A 25 -9.38 31.23 5.68
C LEU A 25 -8.18 30.35 5.32
N GLU A 26 -6.96 30.76 5.69
CA GLU A 26 -5.74 30.00 5.49
C GLU A 26 -5.79 28.64 6.20
N GLU A 27 -6.32 28.57 7.43
CA GLU A 27 -6.51 27.32 8.17
C GLU A 27 -7.50 26.38 7.46
N VAL A 28 -8.62 26.90 6.94
CA VAL A 28 -9.62 26.11 6.19
C VAL A 28 -9.07 25.62 4.85
N GLU A 29 -8.36 26.49 4.13
CA GLU A 29 -7.71 26.14 2.86
C GLU A 29 -6.60 25.11 3.07
N ALA A 30 -5.79 25.25 4.12
CA ALA A 30 -4.75 24.29 4.48
C ALA A 30 -5.35 22.94 4.89
N ALA A 31 -6.44 22.91 5.66
CA ALA A 31 -7.11 21.67 6.03
C ALA A 31 -7.70 20.94 4.81
N GLY A 32 -8.33 21.67 3.88
CA GLY A 32 -8.91 21.09 2.66
C GLY A 32 -7.86 20.56 1.66
N SER A 33 -6.64 21.08 1.72
CA SER A 33 -5.52 20.71 0.85
C SER A 33 -4.41 19.94 1.56
N GLU A 34 -4.65 19.49 2.81
CA GLU A 34 -3.60 18.88 3.62
C GLU A 34 -3.01 17.65 2.92
N PRO A 35 -1.66 17.58 2.78
CA PRO A 35 -1.00 16.43 2.19
C PRO A 35 -1.15 15.20 3.07
N ILE A 36 -1.38 14.04 2.45
CA ILE A 36 -1.56 12.76 3.15
C ILE A 36 -0.28 11.94 3.02
N ALA A 37 0.37 11.63 4.14
CA ALA A 37 1.56 10.79 4.19
C ALA A 37 1.18 9.32 3.99
N ILE A 38 1.95 8.62 3.17
CA ILE A 38 1.97 7.15 3.13
C ILE A 38 3.04 6.71 4.13
N VAL A 39 2.64 6.02 5.19
CA VAL A 39 3.51 5.68 6.33
C VAL A 39 3.82 4.19 6.47
N GLY A 40 3.05 3.33 5.80
CA GLY A 40 3.27 1.89 5.79
C GLY A 40 2.82 1.27 4.48
N LEU A 41 3.49 0.19 4.07
CA LEU A 41 3.17 -0.59 2.87
C LEU A 41 3.27 -2.08 3.19
N ALA A 42 2.36 -2.87 2.66
CA ALA A 42 2.50 -4.33 2.55
C ALA A 42 1.85 -4.81 1.25
N CYS A 43 2.30 -5.96 0.73
CA CYS A 43 1.70 -6.53 -0.48
C CYS A 43 1.94 -8.03 -0.62
N ARG A 44 1.10 -8.64 -1.45
CA ARG A 44 1.23 -10.00 -1.99
C ARG A 44 0.93 -9.94 -3.48
N TYR A 45 1.86 -10.38 -4.31
CA TYR A 45 1.71 -10.39 -5.77
C TYR A 45 2.28 -11.69 -6.36
N PRO A 46 1.97 -12.01 -7.63
CA PRO A 46 2.47 -13.22 -8.29
C PRO A 46 4.00 -13.30 -8.32
N GLY A 47 4.53 -14.51 -8.51
CA GLY A 47 5.97 -14.76 -8.56
C GLY A 47 6.65 -14.74 -7.18
N GLY A 48 5.95 -15.26 -6.15
CA GLY A 48 6.46 -15.34 -4.78
C GLY A 48 6.66 -13.99 -4.08
N ILE A 49 6.04 -12.92 -4.56
CA ILE A 49 6.18 -11.59 -3.96
C ILE A 49 5.40 -11.53 -2.66
N SER A 50 6.14 -11.46 -1.55
CA SER A 50 5.58 -11.40 -0.20
C SER A 50 5.76 -10.05 0.48
N THR A 51 6.63 -9.19 -0.04
CA THR A 51 6.95 -7.88 0.57
C THR A 51 7.13 -6.78 -0.49
N PRO A 52 7.04 -5.49 -0.11
CA PRO A 52 7.39 -4.38 -1.00
C PRO A 52 8.82 -4.47 -1.55
N GLU A 53 9.78 -5.04 -0.80
CA GLU A 53 11.14 -5.24 -1.28
C GLU A 53 11.24 -6.36 -2.31
N ASP A 54 10.48 -7.45 -2.18
CA ASP A 54 10.39 -8.50 -3.21
C ASP A 54 9.82 -7.92 -4.49
N PHE A 55 8.75 -7.12 -4.34
CA PHE A 55 8.12 -6.44 -5.46
C PHE A 55 9.08 -5.50 -6.17
N TRP A 56 9.83 -4.68 -5.42
CA TRP A 56 10.86 -3.82 -5.99
C TRP A 56 11.91 -4.61 -6.76
N ARG A 57 12.41 -5.71 -6.19
CA ARG A 57 13.41 -6.56 -6.86
C ARG A 57 12.88 -7.05 -8.21
N LEU A 58 11.66 -7.59 -8.27
CA LEU A 58 11.04 -8.03 -9.52
C LEU A 58 10.96 -6.90 -10.56
N VAL A 59 10.38 -5.75 -10.19
CA VAL A 59 10.15 -4.67 -11.18
C VAL A 59 11.45 -4.02 -11.63
N SER A 60 12.41 -3.83 -10.71
CA SER A 60 13.72 -3.24 -11.03
C SER A 60 14.58 -4.14 -11.91
N SER A 61 14.49 -5.47 -11.75
CA SER A 61 15.20 -6.42 -12.60
C SER A 61 14.50 -6.66 -13.94
N GLY A 62 13.32 -6.07 -14.17
CA GLY A 62 12.49 -6.31 -15.34
C GLY A 62 11.93 -7.73 -15.41
N GLY A 63 11.57 -8.32 -14.27
CA GLY A 63 10.97 -9.66 -14.18
C GLY A 63 9.52 -9.71 -14.67
N ASP A 64 9.13 -10.88 -15.20
CA ASP A 64 7.77 -11.26 -15.59
C ASP A 64 7.28 -12.34 -14.61
N ALA A 65 6.19 -12.06 -13.91
CA ALA A 65 5.58 -12.93 -12.90
C ALA A 65 4.36 -13.71 -13.42
N ILE A 66 4.10 -13.67 -14.73
CA ILE A 66 3.06 -14.46 -15.36
C ILE A 66 3.51 -15.93 -15.46
N GLY A 67 2.64 -16.85 -15.02
CA GLY A 67 2.86 -18.29 -15.05
C GLY A 67 1.61 -19.06 -15.44
N GLY A 68 1.65 -20.39 -15.33
CA GLY A 68 0.51 -21.26 -15.63
C GLY A 68 -0.68 -21.07 -14.67
N LEU A 69 -1.86 -21.54 -15.08
CA LEU A 69 -3.04 -21.59 -14.21
C LEU A 69 -2.77 -22.45 -12.95
N PRO A 70 -3.40 -22.12 -11.80
CA PRO A 70 -3.13 -22.79 -10.53
C PRO A 70 -3.74 -24.20 -10.50
N GLU A 71 -2.93 -25.20 -10.14
CA GLU A 71 -3.32 -26.61 -10.06
C GLU A 71 -3.93 -27.00 -8.69
N ASP A 72 -3.87 -26.11 -7.70
CA ASP A 72 -4.22 -26.34 -6.31
C ASP A 72 -5.64 -25.87 -5.93
N ARG A 73 -6.45 -25.45 -6.90
CA ARG A 73 -7.79 -24.85 -6.68
C ARG A 73 -8.96 -25.72 -7.12
N GLY A 74 -8.68 -26.95 -7.53
CA GLY A 74 -9.71 -27.88 -8.02
C GLY A 74 -10.26 -27.52 -9.40
N TRP A 75 -9.58 -26.66 -10.16
CA TRP A 75 -9.97 -26.33 -11.54
C TRP A 75 -9.61 -27.47 -12.49
N ASP A 76 -10.55 -27.87 -13.34
CA ASP A 76 -10.28 -28.81 -14.43
C ASP A 76 -9.62 -28.05 -15.60
N ILE A 77 -8.32 -27.76 -15.47
CA ILE A 77 -7.55 -26.93 -16.41
C ILE A 77 -7.62 -27.49 -17.84
N GLU A 78 -7.59 -28.81 -18.00
CA GLU A 78 -7.63 -29.45 -19.31
C GLU A 78 -8.98 -29.26 -20.01
N ARG A 79 -10.10 -29.30 -19.27
CA ARG A 79 -11.43 -29.00 -19.83
C ARG A 79 -11.70 -27.50 -19.95
N LEU A 80 -11.01 -26.69 -19.15
CA LEU A 80 -11.17 -25.24 -19.15
C LEU A 80 -10.57 -24.59 -20.41
N TYR A 81 -9.53 -25.19 -21.00
CA TYR A 81 -8.86 -24.61 -22.16
C TYR A 81 -9.51 -25.01 -23.50
N ASP A 82 -9.81 -24.01 -24.32
CA ASP A 82 -10.16 -24.16 -25.74
C ASP A 82 -9.57 -22.98 -26.54
N PRO A 83 -8.64 -23.22 -27.49
CA PRO A 83 -7.98 -22.15 -28.24
C PRO A 83 -8.93 -21.32 -29.12
N GLU A 84 -10.11 -21.89 -29.45
CA GLU A 84 -11.19 -21.25 -30.20
C GLU A 84 -12.32 -20.76 -29.28
N SER A 85 -12.07 -20.71 -27.96
CA SER A 85 -13.09 -20.33 -26.99
C SER A 85 -13.66 -18.94 -27.26
N HIS A 86 -14.99 -18.86 -27.19
CA HIS A 86 -15.76 -17.62 -27.13
C HIS A 86 -16.43 -17.43 -25.76
N GLY A 87 -15.88 -18.05 -24.69
CA GLY A 87 -16.35 -17.90 -23.32
C GLY A 87 -17.52 -18.80 -22.91
N GLU A 88 -17.76 -19.90 -23.64
CA GLU A 88 -18.81 -20.90 -23.34
C GLU A 88 -18.37 -21.89 -22.25
N GLY A 89 -17.95 -21.38 -21.08
CA GLY A 89 -17.41 -22.20 -19.99
C GLY A 89 -15.94 -22.59 -20.14
N THR A 90 -15.29 -22.16 -21.22
CA THR A 90 -13.87 -22.35 -21.51
C THR A 90 -13.14 -21.01 -21.66
N THR A 91 -11.82 -21.05 -21.77
CA THR A 91 -10.96 -19.89 -22.06
C THR A 91 -9.86 -20.28 -23.04
N TYR A 92 -9.37 -19.32 -23.82
CA TYR A 92 -8.29 -19.53 -24.79
C TYR A 92 -6.89 -19.25 -24.23
N VAL A 93 -6.77 -18.91 -22.94
CA VAL A 93 -5.48 -18.65 -22.27
C VAL A 93 -5.13 -19.75 -21.27
N ARG A 94 -3.83 -19.99 -21.07
CA ARG A 94 -3.31 -20.95 -20.06
C ARG A 94 -2.40 -20.28 -19.03
N GLU A 95 -2.25 -18.96 -19.11
CA GLU A 95 -1.31 -18.21 -18.29
C GLU A 95 -1.99 -17.00 -17.63
N GLY A 96 -1.48 -16.62 -16.46
CA GLY A 96 -1.93 -15.49 -15.65
C GLY A 96 -1.01 -15.27 -14.45
N GLY A 97 -1.26 -14.22 -13.68
CA GLY A 97 -0.51 -13.94 -12.45
C GLY A 97 -1.24 -14.48 -11.23
N PHE A 98 -0.79 -15.58 -10.63
CA PHE A 98 -1.45 -16.18 -9.46
C PHE A 98 -0.61 -16.06 -8.19
N LEU A 99 -1.27 -15.87 -7.06
CA LEU A 99 -0.64 -15.96 -5.75
C LEU A 99 -0.31 -17.42 -5.42
N GLU A 100 0.87 -17.63 -4.87
CA GLU A 100 1.29 -18.92 -4.30
C GLU A 100 0.66 -19.11 -2.91
N ASN A 101 0.35 -20.36 -2.55
CA ASN A 101 -0.10 -20.74 -1.21
C ASN A 101 -1.31 -19.95 -0.70
N VAL A 102 -2.25 -19.56 -1.58
CA VAL A 102 -3.41 -18.71 -1.23
C VAL A 102 -4.37 -19.36 -0.20
N ALA A 103 -4.24 -20.67 0.01
CA ALA A 103 -4.99 -21.42 1.01
C ALA A 103 -4.39 -21.32 2.42
N ASP A 104 -3.09 -21.01 2.54
CA ASP A 104 -2.38 -20.92 3.82
C ASP A 104 -2.87 -19.71 4.61
N PHE A 105 -3.07 -19.90 5.92
CA PHE A 105 -3.53 -18.84 6.82
C PHE A 105 -3.33 -19.25 8.29
N ASP A 106 -2.70 -18.38 9.09
CA ASP A 106 -2.57 -18.59 10.54
C ASP A 106 -3.87 -18.22 11.29
N ALA A 107 -4.87 -19.08 11.20
CA ALA A 107 -6.15 -18.85 11.86
C ALA A 107 -6.02 -18.68 13.39
N GLY A 108 -5.08 -19.40 14.01
CA GLY A 108 -4.84 -19.34 15.46
C GLY A 108 -4.34 -17.97 15.91
N PHE A 109 -3.44 -17.36 15.13
CA PHE A 109 -2.96 -15.99 15.36
C PHE A 109 -4.10 -14.98 15.43
N PHE A 110 -5.03 -15.06 14.48
CA PHE A 110 -6.18 -14.16 14.37
C PHE A 110 -7.36 -14.54 15.28
N GLY A 111 -7.24 -15.59 16.10
CA GLY A 111 -8.31 -16.06 16.98
C GLY A 111 -9.51 -16.64 16.22
N ILE A 112 -9.28 -17.12 15.01
CA ILE A 112 -10.30 -17.66 14.10
C ILE A 112 -10.29 -19.18 14.21
N SER A 113 -11.48 -19.78 14.36
CA SER A 113 -11.59 -21.24 14.42
C SER A 113 -11.26 -21.87 13.06
N PRO A 114 -10.72 -23.10 13.00
CA PRO A 114 -10.46 -23.78 11.73
C PRO A 114 -11.68 -23.85 10.80
N ARG A 115 -12.87 -24.05 11.38
CA ARG A 115 -14.14 -24.10 10.63
C ARG A 115 -14.50 -22.75 10.00
N GLU A 116 -14.31 -21.66 10.74
CA GLU A 116 -14.52 -20.33 10.20
C GLU A 116 -13.50 -20.00 9.11
N ALA A 117 -12.21 -20.33 9.33
CA ALA A 117 -11.14 -20.09 8.36
C ALA A 117 -11.41 -20.78 7.02
N THR A 118 -11.92 -22.02 7.02
CA THR A 118 -12.33 -22.73 5.79
C THR A 118 -13.51 -22.06 5.09
N ALA A 119 -14.40 -21.38 5.81
CA ALA A 119 -15.52 -20.66 5.21
C ALA A 119 -15.16 -19.25 4.73
N MET A 120 -13.97 -18.75 5.07
CA MET A 120 -13.51 -17.41 4.69
C MET A 120 -12.94 -17.39 3.28
N ASP A 121 -13.43 -16.44 2.48
CA ASP A 121 -12.81 -16.02 1.24
C ASP A 121 -11.30 -15.75 1.50
N PRO A 122 -10.38 -16.35 0.71
CA PRO A 122 -8.95 -16.06 0.80
C PRO A 122 -8.62 -14.56 0.79
N GLN A 123 -9.43 -13.72 0.14
CA GLN A 123 -9.27 -12.26 0.18
C GLN A 123 -9.33 -11.71 1.61
N GLN A 124 -10.23 -12.21 2.46
CA GLN A 124 -10.32 -11.77 3.87
C GLN A 124 -9.10 -12.21 4.67
N ARG A 125 -8.62 -13.45 4.44
CA ARG A 125 -7.44 -14.02 5.10
C ARG A 125 -6.17 -13.25 4.74
N LEU A 126 -5.97 -13.02 3.45
CA LEU A 126 -4.84 -12.28 2.91
C LEU A 126 -4.79 -10.85 3.44
N LEU A 127 -5.95 -10.18 3.52
CA LEU A 127 -6.03 -8.83 4.06
C LEU A 127 -5.70 -8.78 5.56
N LEU A 128 -6.05 -9.78 6.36
CA LEU A 128 -5.71 -9.82 7.78
C LEU A 128 -4.17 -9.84 7.98
N GLU A 129 -3.48 -10.73 7.27
CA GLU A 129 -2.02 -10.85 7.32
C GLU A 129 -1.34 -9.58 6.80
N THR A 130 -1.69 -9.15 5.59
CA THR A 130 -1.04 -7.98 4.96
C THR A 130 -1.33 -6.68 5.70
N SER A 131 -2.50 -6.55 6.34
CA SER A 131 -2.82 -5.40 7.19
C SER A 131 -1.98 -5.37 8.45
N TRP A 132 -1.82 -6.52 9.12
CA TRP A 132 -0.95 -6.65 10.29
C TRP A 132 0.48 -6.21 9.96
N GLU A 133 1.02 -6.74 8.87
CA GLU A 133 2.36 -6.40 8.39
C GLU A 133 2.51 -4.92 8.05
N ALA A 134 1.50 -4.29 7.44
CA ALA A 134 1.58 -2.87 7.09
C ALA A 134 1.78 -1.99 8.35
N PHE A 135 1.11 -2.32 9.46
CA PHE A 135 1.29 -1.64 10.75
C PHE A 135 2.66 -1.91 11.36
N GLU A 136 3.12 -3.16 11.40
CA GLU A 136 4.46 -3.47 11.91
C GLU A 136 5.56 -2.78 11.10
N ARG A 137 5.39 -2.66 9.78
CA ARG A 137 6.33 -1.98 8.89
C ARG A 137 6.31 -0.47 9.03
N ALA A 138 5.19 0.11 9.45
CA ALA A 138 5.11 1.52 9.86
C ALA A 138 5.70 1.77 11.25
N GLY A 139 6.12 0.72 11.96
CA GLY A 139 6.62 0.82 13.34
C GLY A 139 5.51 1.04 14.37
N ILE A 140 4.30 0.58 14.06
CA ILE A 140 3.11 0.74 14.90
C ILE A 140 2.73 -0.64 15.45
N ASP A 141 2.65 -0.77 16.78
CA ASP A 141 2.15 -1.98 17.44
C ASP A 141 0.65 -2.19 17.09
N PRO A 142 0.28 -3.25 16.35
CA PRO A 142 -1.11 -3.50 15.99
C PRO A 142 -2.03 -3.76 17.21
N ALA A 143 -1.48 -4.28 18.33
CA ALA A 143 -2.26 -4.52 19.55
C ALA A 143 -2.61 -3.22 20.29
N SER A 144 -1.91 -2.12 20.00
CA SER A 144 -2.17 -0.79 20.58
C SER A 144 -3.32 -0.04 19.92
N LEU A 145 -3.91 -0.59 18.84
CA LEU A 145 -4.86 0.12 17.98
C LEU A 145 -6.30 0.11 18.48
N ALA A 146 -6.63 -0.77 19.41
CA ALA A 146 -8.00 -0.95 19.89
C ALA A 146 -8.59 0.36 20.44
N GLY A 147 -9.75 0.74 19.93
CA GLY A 147 -10.46 1.97 20.29
C GLY A 147 -10.03 3.22 19.53
N ARG A 148 -9.04 3.15 18.62
CA ARG A 148 -8.60 4.31 17.85
C ARG A 148 -9.52 4.58 16.65
N GLN A 149 -9.71 5.86 16.32
CA GLN A 149 -10.44 6.32 15.15
C GLN A 149 -9.63 6.12 13.85
N ILE A 150 -9.35 4.86 13.52
CA ILE A 150 -8.66 4.47 12.28
C ILE A 150 -9.69 3.91 11.29
N GLY A 151 -9.70 4.44 10.07
CA GLY A 151 -10.60 3.95 9.01
C GLY A 151 -10.04 2.73 8.28
N SER A 152 -10.92 1.92 7.69
CA SER A 152 -10.61 0.77 6.82
C SER A 152 -11.34 0.95 5.48
N PHE A 153 -10.59 1.15 4.40
CA PHE A 153 -11.13 1.39 3.06
C PHE A 153 -10.57 0.32 2.11
N VAL A 154 -11.41 -0.62 1.69
CA VAL A 154 -10.97 -1.79 0.93
C VAL A 154 -11.60 -1.78 -0.46
N GLY A 155 -10.76 -1.72 -1.49
CA GLY A 155 -11.14 -2.02 -2.86
C GLY A 155 -11.21 -3.53 -3.08
N THR A 156 -12.33 -4.01 -3.59
CA THR A 156 -12.52 -5.43 -3.94
C THR A 156 -13.27 -5.55 -5.26
N ASN A 157 -13.47 -6.78 -5.71
CA ASN A 157 -14.28 -7.15 -6.86
C ASN A 157 -15.18 -8.34 -6.49
N ALA A 158 -15.82 -8.96 -7.49
CA ALA A 158 -16.75 -10.06 -7.28
C ALA A 158 -16.15 -11.18 -6.41
N VAL A 159 -16.83 -11.48 -5.31
CA VAL A 159 -16.51 -12.63 -4.43
C VAL A 159 -17.14 -13.88 -5.03
N ASP A 160 -16.32 -14.81 -5.51
CA ASP A 160 -16.76 -16.07 -6.10
C ASP A 160 -16.42 -17.31 -5.24
N TYR A 161 -15.73 -17.12 -4.11
CA TYR A 161 -15.48 -18.16 -3.12
C TYR A 161 -16.79 -18.63 -2.47
N GLY A 162 -16.99 -19.95 -2.37
CA GLY A 162 -18.18 -20.53 -1.75
C GLY A 162 -19.48 -20.37 -2.54
N ALA A 163 -19.41 -19.95 -3.82
CA ALA A 163 -20.59 -19.82 -4.68
C ALA A 163 -21.28 -21.16 -4.99
N GLU A 164 -20.52 -22.26 -5.00
CA GLU A 164 -21.07 -23.62 -5.07
C GLU A 164 -21.41 -24.14 -3.67
N LEU A 165 -22.61 -23.78 -3.18
CA LEU A 165 -23.12 -24.20 -1.86
C LEU A 165 -23.11 -25.73 -1.66
N SER A 166 -23.16 -26.52 -2.74
CA SER A 166 -23.10 -27.99 -2.70
C SER A 166 -21.75 -28.55 -2.23
N GLN A 167 -20.69 -27.74 -2.28
CA GLN A 167 -19.35 -28.15 -1.85
C GLN A 167 -19.02 -27.74 -0.41
N VAL A 168 -19.90 -27.00 0.27
CA VAL A 168 -19.64 -26.52 1.63
C VAL A 168 -20.23 -27.49 2.69
N PRO A 169 -19.45 -27.92 3.69
CA PRO A 169 -19.95 -28.72 4.80
C PRO A 169 -21.11 -28.06 5.54
N GLU A 170 -22.13 -28.85 5.93
CA GLU A 170 -23.35 -28.34 6.57
C GLU A 170 -23.10 -27.53 7.86
N ASP A 171 -22.06 -27.90 8.60
CA ASP A 171 -21.66 -27.24 9.84
C ASP A 171 -20.95 -25.90 9.62
N SER A 172 -20.50 -25.60 8.40
CA SER A 172 -19.82 -24.34 8.01
C SER A 172 -20.76 -23.28 7.43
N PHE A 173 -22.03 -23.62 7.14
CA PHE A 173 -23.01 -22.67 6.57
C PHE A 173 -23.18 -21.39 7.39
N GLY A 174 -23.10 -21.50 8.72
CA GLY A 174 -23.21 -20.33 9.61
C GLY A 174 -22.09 -19.30 9.44
N HIS A 175 -20.91 -19.73 8.98
CA HIS A 175 -19.76 -18.86 8.76
C HIS A 175 -19.67 -18.33 7.31
N LEU A 176 -20.29 -19.00 6.34
CA LEU A 176 -20.23 -18.56 4.93
C LEU A 176 -20.72 -17.13 4.73
N MET A 177 -21.81 -16.75 5.39
CA MET A 177 -22.40 -15.41 5.21
C MET A 177 -21.39 -14.30 5.53
N THR A 178 -20.60 -14.45 6.60
CA THR A 178 -19.56 -13.49 6.95
C THR A 178 -18.24 -13.77 6.25
N GLY A 179 -17.98 -15.02 5.88
CA GLY A 179 -16.77 -15.45 5.18
C GLY A 179 -16.67 -14.98 3.73
N THR A 180 -17.80 -14.73 3.04
CA THR A 180 -17.81 -14.34 1.61
C THR A 180 -18.44 -12.98 1.33
N SER A 181 -18.90 -12.26 2.37
CA SER A 181 -19.46 -10.93 2.17
C SER A 181 -18.38 -9.89 1.91
N GLY A 182 -18.51 -9.14 0.81
CA GLY A 182 -17.62 -8.02 0.49
C GLY A 182 -17.58 -6.95 1.58
N ALA A 183 -18.70 -6.70 2.28
CA ALA A 183 -18.74 -5.74 3.40
C ALA A 183 -17.89 -6.18 4.60
N VAL A 184 -17.69 -7.50 4.77
CA VAL A 184 -16.90 -8.05 5.87
C VAL A 184 -15.40 -7.94 5.61
N LEU A 185 -14.94 -7.65 4.39
CA LEU A 185 -13.51 -7.38 4.13
C LEU A 185 -12.97 -6.23 4.99
N SER A 186 -13.58 -5.04 4.89
CA SER A 186 -13.21 -3.89 5.73
C SER A 186 -13.67 -4.08 7.19
N GLY A 187 -14.87 -4.62 7.39
CA GLY A 187 -15.43 -4.83 8.74
C GLY A 187 -14.60 -5.79 9.61
N ARG A 188 -14.05 -6.86 9.04
CA ARG A 188 -13.23 -7.84 9.78
C ARG A 188 -11.87 -7.27 10.16
N LEU A 189 -11.28 -6.42 9.33
CA LEU A 189 -10.06 -5.68 9.68
C LEU A 189 -10.32 -4.77 10.88
N SER A 190 -11.40 -3.99 10.84
CA SER A 190 -11.79 -3.14 11.97
C SER A 190 -12.09 -3.96 13.23
N TYR A 191 -12.81 -5.08 13.10
CA TYR A 191 -13.12 -5.96 14.22
C TYR A 191 -11.86 -6.53 14.88
N HIS A 192 -10.93 -7.07 14.08
CA HIS A 192 -9.76 -7.77 14.61
C HIS A 192 -8.73 -6.81 15.23
N LEU A 193 -8.51 -5.65 14.61
CA LEU A 193 -7.59 -4.62 15.11
C LEU A 193 -8.25 -3.66 16.13
N GLY A 194 -9.56 -3.80 16.36
CA GLY A 194 -10.32 -2.95 17.28
C GLY A 194 -10.50 -1.50 16.81
N LEU A 195 -10.54 -1.26 15.49
CA LEU A 195 -10.62 0.09 14.92
C LEU A 195 -12.06 0.64 15.00
N GLN A 196 -12.19 1.95 15.23
CA GLN A 196 -13.47 2.63 15.40
C GLN A 196 -13.72 3.77 14.37
N GLY A 197 -12.89 3.87 13.34
CA GLY A 197 -13.15 4.76 12.20
C GLY A 197 -14.09 4.13 11.14
N PRO A 198 -14.34 4.83 10.02
CA PRO A 198 -15.17 4.32 8.93
C PRO A 198 -14.65 2.98 8.38
N ALA A 199 -15.52 2.01 8.13
CA ALA A 199 -15.16 0.73 7.50
C ALA A 199 -15.99 0.55 6.22
N VAL A 200 -15.34 0.63 5.06
CA VAL A 200 -15.99 0.67 3.75
C VAL A 200 -15.29 -0.27 2.79
N SER A 201 -16.07 -1.16 2.18
CA SER A 201 -15.64 -1.94 1.01
C SER A 201 -16.24 -1.33 -0.26
N VAL A 202 -15.44 -1.17 -1.30
CA VAL A 202 -15.82 -0.50 -2.56
C VAL A 202 -15.56 -1.43 -3.74
N ASP A 203 -16.53 -1.52 -4.64
CA ASP A 203 -16.39 -2.17 -5.94
C ASP A 203 -16.67 -1.18 -7.07
N THR A 204 -15.59 -0.71 -7.68
CA THR A 204 -15.61 0.02 -8.97
C THR A 204 -14.74 -0.72 -9.99
N ALA A 205 -14.71 -2.05 -9.91
CA ALA A 205 -13.86 -2.94 -10.69
C ALA A 205 -12.36 -2.56 -10.60
N CYS A 206 -11.71 -2.32 -11.73
CA CYS A 206 -10.26 -2.11 -11.79
C CYS A 206 -9.79 -0.85 -11.03
N SER A 207 -10.68 0.11 -10.80
CA SER A 207 -10.36 1.35 -10.07
C SER A 207 -10.59 1.27 -8.56
N SER A 208 -11.13 0.14 -8.03
CA SER A 208 -11.58 0.00 -6.64
C SER A 208 -10.57 0.48 -5.60
N SER A 209 -9.29 0.08 -5.69
CA SER A 209 -8.28 0.49 -4.71
C SER A 209 -7.93 1.97 -4.74
N LEU A 210 -7.95 2.64 -5.90
CA LEU A 210 -7.72 4.08 -5.96
C LEU A 210 -8.96 4.87 -5.52
N VAL A 211 -10.16 4.34 -5.75
CA VAL A 211 -11.39 4.92 -5.19
C VAL A 211 -11.38 4.79 -3.67
N ALA A 212 -11.01 3.63 -3.13
CA ALA A 212 -10.83 3.43 -1.68
C ALA A 212 -9.79 4.42 -1.11
N LEU A 213 -8.66 4.61 -1.80
CA LEU A 213 -7.65 5.61 -1.42
C LEU A 213 -8.21 7.04 -1.44
N HIS A 214 -8.97 7.39 -2.48
CA HIS A 214 -9.60 8.71 -2.57
C HIS A 214 -10.56 8.95 -1.40
N LEU A 215 -11.41 7.98 -1.05
CA LEU A 215 -12.33 8.08 0.09
C LEU A 215 -11.58 8.21 1.42
N ALA A 216 -10.49 7.46 1.61
CA ALA A 216 -9.65 7.58 2.80
C ALA A 216 -9.01 8.97 2.92
N VAL A 217 -8.49 9.52 1.81
CA VAL A 217 -7.95 10.90 1.76
C VAL A 217 -9.03 11.91 2.15
N GLN A 218 -10.26 11.75 1.67
CA GLN A 218 -11.38 12.63 2.06
C GLN A 218 -11.71 12.50 3.55
N ALA A 219 -11.83 11.28 4.08
CA ALA A 219 -12.13 11.02 5.48
C ALA A 219 -11.05 11.59 6.43
N LEU A 220 -9.76 11.49 6.05
CA LEU A 220 -8.64 12.09 6.78
C LEU A 220 -8.69 13.62 6.77
N ARG A 221 -8.98 14.24 5.63
CA ARG A 221 -9.12 15.71 5.51
C ARG A 221 -10.33 16.26 6.25
N GLN A 222 -11.37 15.44 6.40
CA GLN A 222 -12.59 15.79 7.13
C GLN A 222 -12.54 15.40 8.62
N ASP A 223 -11.39 14.89 9.09
CA ASP A 223 -11.17 14.43 10.46
C ASP A 223 -12.16 13.34 10.94
N GLU A 224 -12.69 12.53 10.02
CA GLU A 224 -13.52 11.36 10.34
C GLU A 224 -12.68 10.20 10.90
N CYS A 225 -11.38 10.21 10.60
CA CYS A 225 -10.38 9.31 11.17
C CYS A 225 -9.01 10.02 11.26
N SER A 226 -8.15 9.55 12.16
CA SER A 226 -6.78 10.07 12.33
C SER A 226 -5.76 9.38 11.43
N MET A 227 -6.06 8.15 11.01
CA MET A 227 -5.28 7.30 10.12
C MET A 227 -6.26 6.42 9.34
N ALA A 228 -5.88 5.97 8.15
CA ALA A 228 -6.67 5.03 7.38
C ALA A 228 -5.79 3.90 6.85
N LEU A 229 -6.32 2.68 6.97
CA LEU A 229 -5.86 1.51 6.24
C LEU A 229 -6.59 1.47 4.90
N VAL A 230 -5.83 1.53 3.82
CA VAL A 230 -6.34 1.46 2.46
C VAL A 230 -5.82 0.19 1.82
N ALA A 231 -6.73 -0.65 1.32
CA ALA A 231 -6.33 -1.90 0.69
C ALA A 231 -7.00 -2.10 -0.67
N GLY A 232 -6.39 -2.94 -1.49
CA GLY A 232 -6.98 -3.51 -2.68
C GLY A 232 -6.67 -5.00 -2.73
N VAL A 233 -7.67 -5.85 -3.01
CA VAL A 233 -7.48 -7.30 -3.06
C VAL A 233 -8.23 -7.93 -4.22
N THR A 234 -7.64 -8.94 -4.84
CA THR A 234 -8.27 -9.80 -5.84
C THR A 234 -7.66 -11.20 -5.75
N VAL A 235 -8.52 -12.19 -5.54
CA VAL A 235 -8.19 -13.62 -5.64
C VAL A 235 -9.24 -14.27 -6.53
N LEU A 236 -8.81 -14.99 -7.55
CA LEU A 236 -9.64 -15.76 -8.47
C LEU A 236 -9.87 -17.14 -7.85
N SER A 237 -10.94 -17.31 -7.07
CA SER A 237 -11.24 -18.62 -6.48
C SER A 237 -11.84 -19.59 -7.51
N SER A 238 -12.49 -19.07 -8.55
CA SER A 238 -13.04 -19.82 -9.67
C SER A 238 -12.53 -19.31 -11.02
N PRO A 239 -12.64 -20.10 -12.11
CA PRO A 239 -12.21 -19.66 -13.44
C PRO A 239 -13.21 -18.69 -14.11
N LEU A 240 -14.29 -18.26 -13.44
CA LEU A 240 -15.37 -17.48 -14.05
C LEU A 240 -14.88 -16.15 -14.65
N GLN A 241 -13.92 -15.47 -14.02
CA GLN A 241 -13.36 -14.24 -14.59
C GLN A 241 -12.56 -14.51 -15.88
N LEU A 242 -11.77 -15.60 -15.93
CA LEU A 242 -11.05 -16.00 -17.14
C LEU A 242 -12.01 -16.31 -18.29
N ILE A 243 -13.11 -17.01 -18.00
CA ILE A 243 -14.14 -17.34 -18.99
C ILE A 243 -14.86 -16.06 -19.46
N GLY A 244 -15.25 -15.20 -18.53
CA GLY A 244 -15.98 -13.96 -18.83
C GLY A 244 -15.18 -12.98 -19.68
N PHE A 245 -13.87 -12.84 -19.42
CA PHE A 245 -13.01 -11.99 -20.24
C PHE A 245 -12.61 -12.65 -21.58
N ALA A 246 -12.52 -13.98 -21.65
CA ALA A 246 -12.38 -14.67 -22.93
C ALA A 246 -13.60 -14.42 -23.84
N ALA A 247 -14.81 -14.42 -23.28
CA ALA A 247 -16.05 -14.10 -24.01
C ALA A 247 -16.04 -12.70 -24.66
N GLN A 248 -15.30 -11.78 -24.05
CA GLN A 248 -15.18 -10.39 -24.50
C GLN A 248 -13.92 -10.15 -25.36
N HIS A 249 -13.14 -11.20 -25.64
CA HIS A 249 -11.82 -11.09 -26.28
C HIS A 249 -10.90 -10.09 -25.56
N GLY A 250 -11.01 -10.02 -24.23
CA GLY A 250 -10.25 -9.08 -23.40
C GLY A 250 -8.87 -9.59 -22.98
N LEU A 251 -8.58 -10.88 -23.16
CA LEU A 251 -7.35 -11.52 -22.70
C LEU A 251 -6.30 -11.60 -23.80
N ALA A 252 -5.04 -11.32 -23.45
CA ALA A 252 -3.91 -11.55 -24.35
C ALA A 252 -3.70 -13.05 -24.56
N ARG A 253 -3.48 -13.50 -25.80
CA ARG A 253 -3.35 -14.95 -26.09
C ARG A 253 -2.13 -15.59 -25.45
N ASP A 254 -1.05 -14.82 -25.31
CA ASP A 254 0.18 -15.21 -24.64
C ASP A 254 0.16 -14.91 -23.13
N GLY A 255 -0.99 -14.49 -22.57
CA GLY A 255 -1.13 -14.18 -21.15
C GLY A 255 -0.32 -12.98 -20.67
N ARG A 256 0.19 -12.09 -21.55
CA ARG A 256 1.02 -10.94 -21.17
C ARG A 256 0.36 -9.61 -21.50
N SER A 257 0.24 -8.73 -20.51
CA SER A 257 -0.22 -7.35 -20.68
C SER A 257 0.88 -6.52 -21.34
N LYS A 258 0.80 -6.33 -22.65
CA LYS A 258 1.82 -5.61 -23.46
C LYS A 258 1.50 -4.13 -23.59
N ALA A 259 1.41 -3.44 -22.45
CA ALA A 259 0.92 -2.06 -22.36
C ALA A 259 1.67 -1.09 -23.30
N PHE A 260 0.91 -0.41 -24.17
CA PHE A 260 1.36 0.57 -25.17
C PHE A 260 2.30 0.03 -26.26
N SER A 261 2.47 -1.29 -26.32
CA SER A 261 3.26 -1.98 -27.35
C SER A 261 2.51 -2.06 -28.68
N ALA A 262 3.24 -2.19 -29.79
CA ALA A 262 2.68 -2.59 -31.08
C ALA A 262 2.02 -3.98 -31.03
N ALA A 263 2.43 -4.84 -30.10
CA ALA A 263 1.90 -6.18 -29.92
C ALA A 263 0.72 -6.28 -28.93
N ALA A 264 0.19 -5.15 -28.45
CA ALA A 264 -0.93 -5.12 -27.50
C ALA A 264 -2.20 -5.81 -28.06
N ASP A 265 -2.61 -6.93 -27.46
CA ASP A 265 -3.73 -7.77 -27.90
C ASP A 265 -4.74 -8.11 -26.78
N GLY A 266 -4.53 -7.59 -25.56
CA GLY A 266 -5.36 -7.88 -24.39
C GLY A 266 -4.56 -7.80 -23.09
N MET A 267 -5.22 -8.14 -21.98
CA MET A 267 -4.59 -8.16 -20.67
C MET A 267 -4.29 -9.59 -20.20
N ALA A 268 -3.30 -9.70 -19.32
CA ALA A 268 -3.13 -10.84 -18.43
C ALA A 268 -3.99 -10.64 -17.19
N LEU A 269 -4.85 -11.60 -16.82
CA LEU A 269 -5.48 -11.54 -15.49
C LEU A 269 -4.48 -11.94 -14.42
N ALA A 270 -4.59 -11.29 -13.27
CA ALA A 270 -3.76 -11.60 -12.13
C ALA A 270 -4.47 -11.37 -10.79
N GLU A 271 -3.83 -11.87 -9.75
CA GLU A 271 -4.20 -11.75 -8.35
C GLU A 271 -3.29 -10.81 -7.61
N GLY A 272 -3.74 -10.34 -6.45
CA GLY A 272 -2.86 -9.60 -5.56
C GLY A 272 -3.58 -8.94 -4.41
N ALA A 273 -2.80 -8.56 -3.41
CA ALA A 273 -3.20 -7.66 -2.35
C ALA A 273 -2.16 -6.56 -2.16
N GLY A 274 -2.61 -5.34 -1.98
CA GLY A 274 -1.77 -4.22 -1.56
C GLY A 274 -2.45 -3.45 -0.44
N VAL A 275 -1.67 -3.07 0.57
CA VAL A 275 -2.13 -2.29 1.72
C VAL A 275 -1.24 -1.06 1.89
N LEU A 276 -1.87 0.08 2.09
CA LEU A 276 -1.26 1.35 2.45
C LEU A 276 -1.78 1.77 3.83
N LEU A 277 -0.88 2.24 4.68
CA LEU A 277 -1.27 3.06 5.83
C LEU A 277 -1.05 4.52 5.48
N VAL A 278 -2.10 5.32 5.66
CA VAL A 278 -2.09 6.74 5.34
C VAL A 278 -2.62 7.57 6.50
N GLU A 279 -2.01 8.73 6.71
CA GLU A 279 -2.48 9.71 7.69
C GLU A 279 -2.11 11.12 7.22
N ARG A 280 -2.65 12.14 7.89
CA ARG A 280 -2.26 13.53 7.60
C ARG A 280 -0.76 13.72 7.83
N LEU A 281 -0.07 14.40 6.92
CA LEU A 281 1.39 14.60 7.03
C LEU A 281 1.79 15.29 8.34
N SER A 282 0.95 16.19 8.85
CA SER A 282 1.16 16.83 10.16
C SER A 282 1.14 15.82 11.31
N GLU A 283 0.19 14.88 11.31
CA GLU A 283 0.07 13.82 12.31
C GLU A 283 1.22 12.80 12.17
N ALA A 284 1.63 12.43 10.96
CA ALA A 284 2.79 11.56 10.76
C ALA A 284 4.06 12.13 11.39
N ARG A 285 4.31 13.43 11.17
CA ARG A 285 5.45 14.14 11.78
C ARG A 285 5.35 14.20 13.29
N LYS A 286 4.17 14.55 13.80
CA LYS A 286 3.89 14.63 15.25
C LYS A 286 4.07 13.28 15.95
N ASN A 287 3.68 12.19 15.30
CA ASN A 287 3.78 10.84 15.83
C ASN A 287 5.15 10.20 15.56
N GLY A 288 6.02 10.85 14.79
CA GLY A 288 7.33 10.30 14.40
C GLY A 288 7.23 9.10 13.46
N HIS A 289 6.11 8.95 12.75
CA HIS A 289 5.92 7.88 11.78
C HIS A 289 6.74 8.16 10.51
N PRO A 290 7.29 7.11 9.86
CA PRO A 290 8.06 7.27 8.64
C PRO A 290 7.18 7.80 7.51
N VAL A 291 7.65 8.79 6.75
CA VAL A 291 6.96 9.27 5.54
C VAL A 291 7.62 8.65 4.32
N LEU A 292 6.95 7.71 3.67
CA LEU A 292 7.47 6.99 2.50
C LEU A 292 7.27 7.79 1.21
N ALA A 293 6.12 8.45 1.10
CA ALA A 293 5.73 9.38 0.05
C ALA A 293 4.53 10.21 0.54
N VAL A 294 4.10 11.19 -0.25
CA VAL A 294 2.96 12.06 0.07
C VAL A 294 1.96 12.04 -1.08
N ILE A 295 0.67 11.86 -0.77
CA ILE A 295 -0.42 12.04 -1.73
C ILE A 295 -0.82 13.52 -1.69
N SER A 296 -0.58 14.23 -2.79
CA SER A 296 -0.90 15.66 -2.90
C SER A 296 -2.31 15.90 -3.44
N GLY A 297 -2.77 15.05 -4.37
CA GLY A 297 -4.11 15.15 -4.92
C GLY A 297 -4.65 13.84 -5.46
N SER A 298 -5.97 13.72 -5.48
CA SER A 298 -6.68 12.62 -6.11
C SER A 298 -8.01 13.10 -6.66
N ALA A 299 -8.51 12.42 -7.70
CA ALA A 299 -9.84 12.66 -8.24
C ALA A 299 -10.45 11.36 -8.77
N ILE A 300 -11.78 11.30 -8.74
CA ILE A 300 -12.58 10.25 -9.37
C ILE A 300 -13.62 10.88 -10.28
N ASN A 301 -13.96 10.23 -11.40
CA ASN A 301 -15.09 10.63 -12.24
C ASN A 301 -15.72 9.41 -12.97
N GLN A 302 -16.61 9.68 -13.90
CA GLN A 302 -17.32 8.66 -14.67
C GLN A 302 -17.26 8.95 -16.17
N ASP A 303 -17.19 7.87 -16.96
CA ASP A 303 -17.20 7.90 -18.42
C ASP A 303 -18.54 8.35 -18.99
N GLY A 304 -19.63 8.10 -18.26
CA GLY A 304 -20.99 8.47 -18.67
C GLY A 304 -21.44 7.68 -19.90
N ALA A 305 -22.16 8.33 -20.81
CA ALA A 305 -22.60 7.72 -22.06
C ALA A 305 -21.45 7.67 -23.08
N SER A 306 -20.58 6.65 -22.96
CA SER A 306 -19.50 6.34 -23.91
C SER A 306 -19.97 5.41 -25.05
N ASN A 307 -19.05 4.94 -25.90
CA ASN A 307 -19.34 4.07 -27.06
C ASN A 307 -19.72 2.61 -26.68
N GLY A 308 -20.07 2.36 -25.42
CA GLY A 308 -20.41 1.07 -24.85
C GLY A 308 -20.08 1.08 -23.36
N LEU A 309 -20.82 0.33 -22.55
CA LEU A 309 -20.66 0.35 -21.08
C LEU A 309 -19.21 0.11 -20.63
N SER A 310 -18.50 -0.79 -21.32
CA SER A 310 -17.11 -1.15 -21.03
C SER A 310 -16.08 -0.39 -21.88
N ALA A 311 -16.51 0.49 -22.78
CA ALA A 311 -15.61 1.23 -23.65
C ALA A 311 -15.08 2.49 -22.92
N PRO A 312 -13.74 2.66 -22.80
CA PRO A 312 -13.17 3.78 -22.07
C PRO A 312 -13.39 5.11 -22.80
N ASN A 313 -13.39 6.22 -22.05
CA ASN A 313 -13.57 7.57 -22.59
C ASN A 313 -12.35 8.48 -22.34
N GLY A 314 -11.59 8.78 -23.40
CA GLY A 314 -10.38 9.61 -23.31
C GLY A 314 -10.64 11.03 -22.79
N GLN A 315 -11.80 11.65 -23.08
CA GLN A 315 -12.13 12.98 -22.52
C GLN A 315 -12.36 12.91 -21.01
N SER A 316 -12.98 11.84 -20.53
CA SER A 316 -13.19 11.58 -19.10
C SER A 316 -11.86 11.35 -18.38
N GLN A 317 -10.94 10.61 -18.99
CA GLN A 317 -9.57 10.42 -18.48
C GLN A 317 -8.80 11.75 -18.40
N GLN A 318 -8.89 12.59 -19.43
CA GLN A 318 -8.28 13.93 -19.37
C GLN A 318 -8.89 14.79 -18.24
N ARG A 319 -10.21 14.71 -18.03
CA ARG A 319 -10.88 15.47 -16.95
C ARG A 319 -10.44 14.99 -15.57
N VAL A 320 -10.33 13.68 -15.33
CA VAL A 320 -9.91 13.18 -14.00
C VAL A 320 -8.44 13.55 -13.71
N ILE A 321 -7.57 13.51 -14.72
CA ILE A 321 -6.17 13.95 -14.59
C ILE A 321 -6.11 15.44 -14.21
N ARG A 322 -6.81 16.30 -14.95
CA ARG A 322 -6.85 17.75 -14.67
C ARG A 322 -7.45 18.05 -13.30
N GLN A 323 -8.46 17.30 -12.88
CA GLN A 323 -9.06 17.49 -11.55
C GLN A 323 -8.11 17.05 -10.43
N ALA A 324 -7.39 15.94 -10.59
CA ALA A 324 -6.40 15.51 -9.60
C ALA A 324 -5.26 16.52 -9.47
N LEU A 325 -4.78 17.08 -10.59
CA LEU A 325 -3.80 18.18 -10.63
C LEU A 325 -4.32 19.44 -9.94
N ALA A 326 -5.57 19.83 -10.22
CA ALA A 326 -6.21 20.97 -9.57
C ALA A 326 -6.35 20.76 -8.05
N ASN A 327 -6.73 19.54 -7.62
CA ASN A 327 -6.84 19.17 -6.21
C ASN A 327 -5.47 19.14 -5.51
N ALA A 328 -4.37 19.01 -6.26
CA ALA A 328 -3.00 19.10 -5.76
C ALA A 328 -2.41 20.52 -5.86
N GLY A 329 -3.08 21.46 -6.54
CA GLY A 329 -2.50 22.77 -6.86
C GLY A 329 -1.32 22.72 -7.84
N LEU A 330 -1.28 21.71 -8.72
CA LEU A 330 -0.17 21.45 -9.63
C LEU A 330 -0.54 21.67 -11.10
N SER A 331 0.48 21.89 -11.92
CA SER A 331 0.40 21.88 -13.38
C SER A 331 0.82 20.54 -13.98
N THR A 332 0.53 20.33 -15.25
CA THR A 332 0.96 19.13 -16.00
C THR A 332 2.48 18.99 -16.11
N ALA A 333 3.24 20.08 -16.00
CA ALA A 333 4.69 20.07 -16.06
C ALA A 333 5.35 19.64 -14.73
N ASP A 334 4.60 19.63 -13.63
CA ASP A 334 5.12 19.29 -12.29
C ASP A 334 5.22 17.79 -12.03
N VAL A 335 4.64 16.95 -12.89
CA VAL A 335 4.63 15.49 -12.76
C VAL A 335 5.66 14.86 -13.67
N ASP A 336 6.56 14.00 -13.17
CA ASP A 336 7.63 13.43 -13.98
C ASP A 336 7.22 12.16 -14.73
N ALA A 337 6.40 11.35 -14.08
CA ALA A 337 6.05 10.01 -14.54
C ALA A 337 4.57 9.70 -14.31
N VAL A 338 4.03 8.82 -15.15
CA VAL A 338 2.71 8.21 -14.94
C VAL A 338 2.83 6.69 -14.93
N GLU A 339 2.38 6.11 -13.84
CA GLU A 339 2.01 4.70 -13.76
C GLU A 339 0.57 4.57 -14.25
N ALA A 340 0.44 4.07 -15.47
CA ALA A 340 -0.81 4.06 -16.20
C ALA A 340 -1.77 2.95 -15.77
N HIS A 341 -3.02 3.07 -16.21
CA HIS A 341 -3.93 1.93 -16.21
C HIS A 341 -3.40 0.84 -17.16
N GLY A 342 -2.94 1.19 -18.36
CA GLY A 342 -2.03 0.41 -19.21
C GLY A 342 -2.28 -1.09 -19.22
N THR A 343 -3.43 -1.49 -19.74
CA THR A 343 -3.90 -2.89 -19.73
C THR A 343 -3.30 -3.76 -20.82
N GLY A 344 -2.69 -3.18 -21.87
CA GLY A 344 -2.27 -3.96 -23.03
C GLY A 344 -3.39 -4.20 -24.04
N THR A 345 -4.51 -3.45 -23.95
CA THR A 345 -5.66 -3.65 -24.84
C THR A 345 -5.53 -2.77 -26.09
N ALA A 346 -5.84 -3.35 -27.26
CA ALA A 346 -5.73 -2.65 -28.55
C ALA A 346 -6.58 -1.36 -28.64
N LEU A 347 -7.70 -1.31 -27.91
CA LEU A 347 -8.57 -0.12 -27.85
C LEU A 347 -8.20 0.83 -26.70
N GLY A 348 -7.93 0.29 -25.50
CA GLY A 348 -7.74 1.09 -24.30
C GLY A 348 -6.43 1.84 -24.28
N ASP A 349 -5.34 1.21 -24.69
CA ASP A 349 -3.99 1.80 -24.62
C ASP A 349 -3.89 3.06 -25.50
N PRO A 350 -4.40 3.11 -26.75
CA PRO A 350 -4.43 4.36 -27.51
C PRO A 350 -5.28 5.45 -26.88
N ILE A 351 -6.41 5.11 -26.27
CA ILE A 351 -7.29 6.10 -25.62
C ILE A 351 -6.58 6.74 -24.43
N GLU A 352 -5.92 5.93 -23.60
CA GLU A 352 -5.15 6.42 -22.46
C GLU A 352 -3.94 7.25 -22.88
N ALA A 353 -3.13 6.76 -23.82
CA ALA A 353 -1.96 7.49 -24.28
C ALA A 353 -2.33 8.85 -24.88
N HIS A 354 -3.41 8.93 -25.69
CA HIS A 354 -3.88 10.22 -26.20
C HIS A 354 -4.40 11.15 -25.09
N ALA A 355 -5.03 10.62 -24.03
CA ALA A 355 -5.42 11.43 -22.88
C ALA A 355 -4.21 12.01 -22.15
N LEU A 356 -3.14 11.23 -21.99
CA LEU A 356 -1.87 11.67 -21.40
C LEU A 356 -1.15 12.69 -22.30
N LEU A 357 -1.07 12.43 -23.61
CA LEU A 357 -0.51 13.36 -24.59
C LEU A 357 -1.24 14.71 -24.58
N ALA A 358 -2.57 14.70 -24.50
CA ALA A 358 -3.42 15.90 -24.46
C ALA A 358 -3.45 16.61 -23.08
N THR A 359 -2.80 16.05 -22.06
CA THR A 359 -2.67 16.65 -20.73
C THR A 359 -1.20 16.82 -20.40
N TYR A 360 -0.57 15.81 -19.81
CA TYR A 360 0.84 15.81 -19.44
C TYR A 360 1.80 16.08 -20.58
N GLY A 361 1.48 15.64 -21.81
CA GLY A 361 2.33 15.86 -22.98
C GLY A 361 2.38 17.31 -23.48
N GLN A 362 1.54 18.21 -22.95
CA GLN A 362 1.45 19.60 -23.38
C GLN A 362 2.19 20.55 -22.43
N GLY A 363 2.67 21.68 -22.96
CA GLY A 363 3.29 22.75 -22.15
C GLY A 363 4.64 22.37 -21.53
N ARG A 364 5.38 21.44 -22.14
CA ARG A 364 6.67 20.92 -21.67
C ARG A 364 7.89 21.52 -22.39
N GLU A 365 7.78 22.72 -22.92
CA GLU A 365 8.90 23.38 -23.61
C GLU A 365 10.10 23.53 -22.64
N GLY A 366 11.24 22.94 -22.99
CA GLY A 366 12.45 22.96 -22.15
C GLY A 366 12.44 22.00 -20.95
N ALA A 367 11.39 21.19 -20.77
CA ALA A 367 11.30 20.16 -19.73
C ALA A 367 11.48 18.75 -20.33
N PRO A 368 11.95 17.76 -19.55
CA PRO A 368 11.94 16.36 -19.97
C PRO A 368 10.53 15.86 -20.31
N PRO A 369 10.38 14.92 -21.26
CA PRO A 369 9.09 14.31 -21.53
C PRO A 369 8.57 13.56 -20.30
N LEU A 370 7.25 13.46 -20.19
CA LEU A 370 6.61 12.61 -19.18
C LEU A 370 7.04 11.16 -19.41
N ARG A 371 7.46 10.47 -18.36
CA ARG A 371 7.77 9.04 -18.41
C ARG A 371 6.51 8.20 -18.21
N LEU A 372 6.28 7.22 -19.08
CA LEU A 372 5.08 6.39 -19.06
C LEU A 372 5.44 4.91 -18.92
N GLY A 373 4.77 4.22 -18.00
CA GLY A 373 4.88 2.76 -17.86
C GLY A 373 3.67 2.15 -17.16
N SER A 374 3.65 0.82 -17.06
CA SER A 374 2.61 0.06 -16.34
C SER A 374 3.21 -1.15 -15.66
N VAL A 375 2.89 -1.34 -14.38
CA VAL A 375 3.29 -2.51 -13.57
C VAL A 375 2.60 -3.78 -14.03
N LYS A 376 1.49 -3.66 -14.78
CA LYS A 376 0.77 -4.80 -15.32
C LYS A 376 1.61 -5.58 -16.33
N THR A 377 2.63 -4.94 -16.90
CA THR A 377 3.60 -5.62 -17.77
C THR A 377 4.46 -6.64 -16.99
N ASN A 378 4.63 -6.47 -15.67
CA ASN A 378 5.39 -7.38 -14.81
C ASN A 378 4.51 -8.41 -14.10
N ILE A 379 3.36 -7.99 -13.55
CA ILE A 379 2.55 -8.83 -12.65
C ILE A 379 1.14 -9.13 -13.18
N GLY A 380 0.81 -8.68 -14.38
CA GLY A 380 -0.55 -8.76 -14.92
C GLY A 380 -1.53 -7.78 -14.28
N HIS A 381 -2.80 -7.91 -14.64
CA HIS A 381 -3.87 -7.06 -14.12
C HIS A 381 -4.48 -7.66 -12.84
N THR A 382 -4.04 -7.15 -11.69
CA THR A 382 -4.46 -7.59 -10.35
C THR A 382 -5.85 -7.11 -9.91
N GLY A 383 -6.78 -6.93 -10.87
CA GLY A 383 -8.17 -6.55 -10.62
C GLY A 383 -8.30 -5.30 -9.74
N ALA A 384 -9.01 -5.45 -8.62
CA ALA A 384 -9.24 -4.37 -7.65
C ALA A 384 -7.95 -3.92 -6.94
N ALA A 385 -6.90 -4.75 -6.89
CA ALA A 385 -5.59 -4.40 -6.34
C ALA A 385 -4.68 -3.63 -7.32
N ALA A 386 -5.11 -3.44 -8.57
CA ALA A 386 -4.25 -2.85 -9.62
C ALA A 386 -3.80 -1.42 -9.32
N GLY A 387 -4.69 -0.59 -8.78
CA GLY A 387 -4.40 0.78 -8.40
C GLY A 387 -3.33 0.88 -7.31
N VAL A 388 -3.52 0.15 -6.22
CA VAL A 388 -2.58 0.12 -5.10
C VAL A 388 -1.23 -0.50 -5.49
N ALA A 389 -1.19 -1.49 -6.39
CA ALA A 389 0.06 -2.00 -6.96
C ALA A 389 0.87 -0.91 -7.66
N GLY A 390 0.20 -0.07 -8.45
CA GLY A 390 0.81 1.10 -9.09
C GLY A 390 1.34 2.12 -8.08
N VAL A 391 0.57 2.42 -7.02
CA VAL A 391 1.03 3.30 -5.94
C VAL A 391 2.28 2.74 -5.26
N ILE A 392 2.27 1.45 -4.87
CA ILE A 392 3.42 0.81 -4.20
C ILE A 392 4.65 0.88 -5.11
N LYS A 393 4.54 0.53 -6.40
CA LYS A 393 5.64 0.64 -7.37
C LYS A 393 6.22 2.06 -7.39
N MET A 394 5.38 3.08 -7.47
CA MET A 394 5.84 4.46 -7.58
C MET A 394 6.41 5.01 -6.26
N VAL A 395 5.92 4.57 -5.10
CA VAL A 395 6.56 4.87 -3.82
C VAL A 395 7.97 4.25 -3.76
N LEU A 396 8.13 3.00 -4.19
CA LEU A 396 9.44 2.35 -4.24
C LEU A 396 10.37 3.03 -5.26
N ALA A 397 9.85 3.44 -6.42
CA ALA A 397 10.60 4.19 -7.42
C ALA A 397 11.13 5.54 -6.88
N LEU A 398 10.30 6.29 -6.12
CA LEU A 398 10.72 7.52 -5.44
C LEU A 398 11.84 7.25 -4.42
N ARG A 399 11.68 6.19 -3.62
CA ARG A 399 12.63 5.77 -2.58
C ARG A 399 13.98 5.34 -3.15
N HIS A 400 13.96 4.64 -4.28
CA HIS A 400 15.17 4.19 -4.97
C HIS A 400 15.71 5.19 -5.99
N SER A 401 15.01 6.30 -6.23
CA SER A 401 15.40 7.32 -7.20
C SER A 401 15.58 6.80 -8.62
N THR A 402 14.75 5.83 -9.00
CA THR A 402 14.84 5.12 -10.29
C THR A 402 13.44 4.77 -10.78
N LEU A 403 13.19 4.97 -12.08
CA LEU A 403 12.00 4.50 -12.77
C LEU A 403 12.31 3.17 -13.47
N PRO A 404 11.73 2.04 -13.03
CA PRO A 404 11.90 0.76 -13.70
C PRO A 404 11.33 0.79 -15.11
N LYS A 405 11.93 0.00 -16.02
CA LYS A 405 11.37 -0.17 -17.36
C LYS A 405 9.98 -0.81 -17.32
N SER A 406 9.14 -0.46 -18.28
CA SER A 406 7.90 -1.17 -18.59
C SER A 406 8.24 -2.25 -19.62
N LEU A 407 7.84 -3.50 -19.40
CA LEU A 407 8.14 -4.57 -20.36
C LEU A 407 7.36 -4.34 -21.67
N TYR A 408 7.90 -4.84 -22.78
CA TYR A 408 7.31 -4.78 -24.13
C TYR A 408 7.20 -3.37 -24.73
N ALA A 409 7.90 -2.39 -24.16
CA ALA A 409 7.86 -0.99 -24.57
C ALA A 409 8.88 -0.63 -25.67
N GLU A 410 9.67 -1.60 -26.15
CA GLU A 410 10.71 -1.39 -27.17
C GLU A 410 10.13 -0.98 -28.53
N GLU A 411 9.00 -1.58 -28.91
CA GLU A 411 8.23 -1.24 -30.10
C GLU A 411 6.90 -0.57 -29.71
N PRO A 412 6.83 0.78 -29.68
CA PRO A 412 5.63 1.49 -29.28
C PRO A 412 4.51 1.31 -30.30
N SER A 413 3.25 1.34 -29.83
CA SER A 413 2.08 1.13 -30.70
C SER A 413 2.00 2.17 -31.82
N PRO A 414 1.78 1.75 -33.09
CA PRO A 414 1.59 2.67 -34.22
C PRO A 414 0.20 3.33 -34.22
N HIS A 415 -0.70 2.89 -33.35
CA HIS A 415 -2.03 3.49 -33.19
C HIS A 415 -2.03 4.73 -32.28
N ILE A 416 -0.85 5.12 -31.77
CA ILE A 416 -0.65 6.29 -30.93
C ILE A 416 0.26 7.25 -31.69
N ASP A 417 -0.17 8.50 -31.84
CA ASP A 417 0.70 9.56 -32.35
C ASP A 417 1.61 10.09 -31.23
N TRP A 418 2.73 9.41 -30.98
CA TRP A 418 3.73 9.79 -29.98
C TRP A 418 4.37 11.16 -30.24
N THR A 419 4.20 11.72 -31.45
CA THR A 419 4.73 13.05 -31.79
C THR A 419 3.81 14.20 -31.37
N ALA A 420 2.57 13.88 -30.97
CA ALA A 420 1.55 14.87 -30.57
C ALA A 420 1.82 15.55 -29.21
N GLY A 421 2.80 15.08 -28.44
CA GLY A 421 3.14 15.63 -27.13
C GLY A 421 4.39 14.99 -26.54
N ALA A 422 4.94 15.61 -25.50
CA ALA A 422 6.17 15.17 -24.85
C ALA A 422 5.90 14.04 -23.84
N VAL A 423 5.56 12.84 -24.32
CA VAL A 423 5.42 11.61 -23.53
C VAL A 423 6.35 10.54 -24.09
N SER A 424 7.06 9.83 -23.23
CA SER A 424 8.04 8.81 -23.59
C SER A 424 7.82 7.55 -22.77
N LEU A 425 7.67 6.40 -23.44
CA LEU A 425 7.62 5.10 -22.77
C LEU A 425 8.95 4.79 -22.07
N LEU A 426 8.86 4.17 -20.90
CA LEU A 426 9.98 3.66 -20.13
C LEU A 426 10.48 2.33 -20.73
N ALA A 427 11.07 2.37 -21.93
CA ALA A 427 11.69 1.18 -22.54
C ALA A 427 12.94 0.71 -21.77
N ASP A 428 13.65 1.66 -21.16
CA ASP A 428 14.84 1.41 -20.34
C ASP A 428 14.63 1.94 -18.92
N GLU A 429 15.35 1.33 -17.97
CA GLU A 429 15.46 1.87 -16.63
C GLU A 429 16.02 3.31 -16.70
N THR A 430 15.35 4.24 -16.04
CA THR A 430 15.71 5.66 -16.08
C THR A 430 15.99 6.17 -14.68
N ALA A 431 17.17 6.73 -14.46
CA ALA A 431 17.50 7.41 -13.22
C ALA A 431 16.50 8.57 -12.97
N TRP A 432 16.05 8.70 -11.73
CA TRP A 432 15.13 9.75 -11.28
C TRP A 432 15.78 10.55 -10.15
N PRO A 433 16.89 11.25 -10.45
CA PRO A 433 17.70 11.91 -9.44
C PRO A 433 16.94 13.07 -8.79
N GLU A 434 17.29 13.35 -7.54
CA GLU A 434 16.84 14.55 -6.86
C GLU A 434 17.48 15.78 -7.50
N ARG A 435 16.70 16.86 -7.66
CA ARG A 435 17.16 18.13 -8.22
C ARG A 435 16.78 19.26 -7.28
N GLU A 436 17.68 20.22 -7.11
CA GLU A 436 17.43 21.38 -6.25
C GLU A 436 16.19 22.16 -6.74
N GLY A 437 15.28 22.47 -5.81
CA GLY A 437 14.04 23.19 -6.11
C GLY A 437 12.96 22.36 -6.84
N PHE A 438 13.16 21.05 -7.04
CA PHE A 438 12.22 20.20 -7.77
C PHE A 438 11.82 18.96 -6.96
N VAL A 439 10.52 18.82 -6.68
CA VAL A 439 9.95 17.65 -6.01
C VAL A 439 9.59 16.62 -7.06
N ARG A 440 10.07 15.38 -6.88
CA ARG A 440 9.73 14.27 -7.78
C ARG A 440 8.28 13.87 -7.59
N ARG A 441 7.52 13.76 -8.68
CA ARG A 441 6.08 13.46 -8.64
C ARG A 441 5.66 12.44 -9.67
N ALA A 442 4.70 11.61 -9.32
CA ALA A 442 4.09 10.64 -10.22
C ALA A 442 2.56 10.68 -10.17
N GLY A 443 1.93 10.54 -11.33
CA GLY A 443 0.51 10.23 -11.44
C GLY A 443 0.29 8.71 -11.49
N ILE A 444 -0.79 8.23 -10.88
CA ILE A 444 -1.22 6.84 -10.93
C ILE A 444 -2.67 6.81 -11.43
N SER A 445 -2.91 6.11 -12.53
CA SER A 445 -4.24 5.98 -13.15
C SER A 445 -4.82 4.59 -12.94
N SER A 446 -6.13 4.51 -12.66
CA SER A 446 -6.88 3.27 -12.80
C SER A 446 -8.29 3.52 -13.28
N PHE A 447 -8.71 2.80 -14.33
CA PHE A 447 -9.98 3.00 -15.03
C PHE A 447 -10.79 1.71 -14.94
N GLY A 448 -11.94 1.78 -14.27
CA GLY A 448 -12.81 0.62 -14.08
C GLY A 448 -13.63 0.33 -15.34
N ILE A 449 -13.87 -0.95 -15.63
CA ILE A 449 -14.75 -1.38 -16.73
C ILE A 449 -16.19 -0.85 -16.59
N SER A 450 -16.60 -0.43 -15.40
CA SER A 450 -17.88 0.25 -15.13
C SER A 450 -17.89 1.74 -15.51
N GLY A 451 -16.78 2.27 -16.06
CA GLY A 451 -16.60 3.67 -16.44
C GLY A 451 -16.08 4.57 -15.31
N THR A 452 -15.90 4.07 -14.08
CA THR A 452 -15.37 4.88 -12.98
C THR A 452 -13.85 5.02 -13.10
N ASN A 453 -13.38 6.25 -13.31
CA ASN A 453 -11.96 6.57 -13.42
C ASN A 453 -11.43 7.12 -12.10
N ALA A 454 -10.20 6.80 -11.76
CA ALA A 454 -9.46 7.38 -10.64
C ALA A 454 -8.05 7.80 -11.09
N HIS A 455 -7.60 8.96 -10.59
CA HIS A 455 -6.23 9.42 -10.77
C HIS A 455 -5.69 9.99 -9.46
N VAL A 456 -4.49 9.59 -9.06
CA VAL A 456 -3.82 9.98 -7.82
C VAL A 456 -2.45 10.53 -8.14
N ILE A 457 -2.06 11.61 -7.47
CA ILE A 457 -0.73 12.20 -7.58
C ILE A 457 0.02 11.97 -6.27
N ILE A 458 1.19 11.36 -6.37
CA ILE A 458 2.12 11.18 -5.26
C ILE A 458 3.40 11.98 -5.48
N GLU A 459 4.02 12.37 -4.39
CA GLU A 459 5.24 13.17 -4.33
C GLU A 459 6.27 12.51 -3.42
N GLN A 460 7.54 12.81 -3.69
CA GLN A 460 8.65 12.48 -2.80
C GLN A 460 8.36 12.99 -1.39
N ALA A 461 8.67 12.16 -0.38
CA ALA A 461 8.59 12.56 1.03
C ALA A 461 9.45 13.83 1.29
N PRO A 462 8.95 14.80 2.09
CA PRO A 462 9.76 15.93 2.50
C PRO A 462 11.06 15.45 3.16
N ARG A 463 12.16 16.15 2.91
CA ARG A 463 13.39 15.88 3.66
C ARG A 463 13.11 16.08 5.16
N PRO A 464 13.66 15.22 6.04
CA PRO A 464 13.73 15.55 7.45
C PRO A 464 14.39 16.93 7.57
N ASP A 465 13.79 17.86 8.32
CA ASP A 465 14.41 19.18 8.51
C ASP A 465 15.81 18.95 9.10
N ALA A 466 16.84 19.59 8.54
CA ALA A 466 18.22 19.42 8.98
C ALA A 466 18.43 19.80 10.46
N GLU A 467 17.52 20.58 11.06
CA GLU A 467 17.47 20.84 12.51
C GLU A 467 17.00 19.61 13.32
N THR A 468 16.15 18.76 12.74
CA THR A 468 15.80 17.44 13.30
C THR A 468 16.95 16.44 13.17
N GLU A 469 17.76 16.51 12.11
CA GLU A 469 18.99 15.69 12.01
C GLU A 469 20.11 16.19 12.91
N ALA A 470 20.24 17.51 13.13
CA ALA A 470 21.21 18.09 14.05
C ALA A 470 20.80 17.94 15.54
N SER A 471 19.50 17.80 15.82
CA SER A 471 18.99 17.41 17.15
C SER A 471 18.80 15.90 17.32
N ALA A 472 18.89 15.15 16.22
CA ALA A 472 19.06 13.70 16.16
C ALA A 472 20.51 13.31 15.80
N GLU A 473 21.51 14.10 16.22
CA GLU A 473 22.63 13.42 16.85
C GLU A 473 21.97 12.53 17.91
N PRO A 474 22.13 11.20 17.88
CA PRO A 474 21.63 10.38 18.96
C PRO A 474 22.28 10.95 20.20
N ALA A 475 21.52 11.70 21.02
CA ALA A 475 22.03 12.34 22.22
C ALA A 475 22.71 11.23 22.98
N ALA A 476 24.06 11.21 22.98
CA ALA A 476 24.86 9.99 23.05
C ALA A 476 24.15 8.99 23.94
N ALA A 477 23.37 8.09 23.33
CA ALA A 477 22.53 7.21 24.12
C ALA A 477 23.52 6.49 25.04
N PRO A 478 23.29 6.45 26.37
CA PRO A 478 24.25 5.83 27.27
C PRO A 478 24.62 4.50 26.64
N THR A 479 25.91 4.30 26.40
CA THR A 479 26.40 3.09 25.73
C THR A 479 26.14 1.95 26.69
N VAL A 480 24.94 1.37 26.60
CA VAL A 480 24.58 0.21 27.40
C VAL A 480 25.35 -0.95 26.79
N GLU A 481 26.21 -1.59 27.59
CA GLU A 481 27.02 -2.71 27.13
C GLU A 481 26.16 -3.84 26.55
N VAL A 482 24.92 -3.97 27.07
CA VAL A 482 23.93 -4.98 26.66
C VAL A 482 22.59 -4.33 26.34
N THR A 483 22.08 -4.55 25.13
CA THR A 483 20.73 -4.12 24.70
C THR A 483 19.78 -5.32 24.64
N PRO A 484 18.62 -5.30 25.34
CA PRO A 484 17.63 -6.36 25.23
C PRO A 484 16.82 -6.24 23.94
N TRP A 485 16.68 -7.34 23.21
CA TRP A 485 15.84 -7.47 22.02
C TRP A 485 14.64 -8.37 22.35
N PRO A 486 13.48 -7.78 22.69
CA PRO A 486 12.28 -8.55 22.93
C PRO A 486 11.72 -9.09 21.61
N LEU A 487 11.39 -10.38 21.62
CA LEU A 487 10.76 -11.08 20.52
C LEU A 487 9.54 -11.81 21.06
N SER A 488 8.46 -11.88 20.28
CA SER A 488 7.27 -12.59 20.71
C SER A 488 6.51 -13.22 19.54
N GLY A 489 5.64 -14.17 19.86
CA GLY A 489 4.82 -14.92 18.91
C GLY A 489 3.63 -15.59 19.61
N LYS A 490 2.65 -16.02 18.82
CA LYS A 490 1.46 -16.77 19.28
C LYS A 490 1.75 -18.25 19.56
N HIS A 491 2.87 -18.76 19.05
CA HIS A 491 3.33 -20.14 19.28
C HIS A 491 4.87 -20.14 19.47
N PRO A 492 5.46 -21.10 20.20
CA PRO A 492 6.92 -21.20 20.37
C PRO A 492 7.72 -21.25 19.06
N ASP A 493 7.12 -21.79 18.00
CA ASP A 493 7.77 -21.96 16.69
C ASP A 493 7.90 -20.60 15.98
N ALA A 494 6.84 -19.78 16.01
CA ALA A 494 6.86 -18.41 15.50
C ALA A 494 7.94 -17.55 16.19
N VAL A 495 8.18 -17.73 17.50
CA VAL A 495 9.26 -17.01 18.19
C VAL A 495 10.64 -17.41 17.66
N ARG A 496 10.85 -18.69 17.32
CA ARG A 496 12.11 -19.16 16.73
C ARG A 496 12.29 -18.61 15.32
N GLU A 497 11.23 -18.59 14.52
CA GLU A 497 11.24 -18.00 13.17
C GLU A 497 11.55 -16.50 13.23
N GLN A 498 11.00 -15.76 14.20
CA GLN A 498 11.34 -14.35 14.42
C GLN A 498 12.82 -14.14 14.79
N VAL A 499 13.41 -15.03 15.60
CA VAL A 499 14.86 -14.98 15.90
C VAL A 499 15.70 -15.19 14.64
N GLU A 500 15.34 -16.17 13.81
CA GLU A 500 16.07 -16.45 12.56
C GLU A 500 15.89 -15.32 11.54
N SER A 501 14.68 -14.79 11.39
CA SER A 501 14.41 -13.63 10.53
C SER A 501 15.20 -12.39 10.96
N LEU A 502 15.29 -12.12 12.27
CA LEU A 502 16.13 -11.03 12.79
C LEU A 502 17.61 -11.29 12.51
N ARG A 503 18.09 -12.53 12.63
CA ARG A 503 19.48 -12.89 12.31
C ARG A 503 19.79 -12.63 10.83
N GLU A 504 18.91 -13.06 9.93
CA GLU A 504 19.04 -12.81 8.49
C GLU A 504 18.99 -11.32 8.15
N PHE A 505 18.06 -10.58 8.78
CA PHE A 505 17.94 -9.12 8.65
C PHE A 505 19.25 -8.40 8.99
N LEU A 506 19.91 -8.81 10.07
CA LEU A 506 21.16 -8.22 10.52
C LEU A 506 22.36 -8.64 9.66
N ALA A 507 22.38 -9.89 9.18
CA ALA A 507 23.43 -10.37 8.27
C ALA A 507 23.45 -9.58 6.95
N GLY A 508 22.29 -9.16 6.44
CA GLY A 508 22.17 -8.32 5.25
C GLY A 508 22.44 -6.83 5.47
N ARG A 509 22.57 -6.36 6.72
CA ARG A 509 22.73 -4.93 7.05
C ARG A 509 23.80 -4.71 8.13
N PRO A 510 25.08 -4.97 7.81
CA PRO A 510 26.17 -4.72 8.75
C PRO A 510 26.24 -3.22 9.05
N GLY A 511 26.00 -2.83 10.30
CA GLY A 511 26.05 -1.44 10.75
C GLY A 511 24.78 -0.92 11.43
N VAL A 512 23.67 -1.67 11.44
CA VAL A 512 22.51 -1.32 12.26
C VAL A 512 22.85 -1.51 13.75
N GLY A 513 22.82 -0.43 14.52
CA GLY A 513 23.18 -0.45 15.95
C GLY A 513 22.17 -1.21 16.81
N ALA A 514 22.65 -1.91 17.85
CA ALA A 514 21.81 -2.75 18.70
C ALA A 514 20.68 -1.98 19.40
N GLY A 515 20.92 -0.72 19.80
CA GLY A 515 19.91 0.16 20.38
C GLY A 515 18.76 0.48 19.43
N VAL A 516 19.04 0.64 18.14
CA VAL A 516 18.02 0.90 17.10
C VAL A 516 17.10 -0.32 16.95
N VAL A 517 17.69 -1.52 16.91
CA VAL A 517 16.96 -2.78 16.85
C VAL A 517 16.09 -2.98 18.10
N GLY A 518 16.68 -2.82 19.28
CA GLY A 518 15.96 -2.96 20.56
C GLY A 518 14.82 -1.97 20.69
N GLY A 519 15.03 -0.71 20.31
CA GLY A 519 14.00 0.31 20.27
C GLY A 519 12.85 -0.06 19.35
N ALA A 520 13.14 -0.46 18.10
CA ALA A 520 12.12 -0.85 17.12
C ALA A 520 11.31 -2.09 17.56
N LEU A 521 11.97 -3.09 18.14
CA LEU A 521 11.31 -4.28 18.68
C LEU A 521 10.42 -3.98 19.90
N LEU A 522 10.79 -2.97 20.69
CA LEU A 522 10.05 -2.58 21.89
C LEU A 522 8.82 -1.72 21.57
N SER A 523 8.95 -0.74 20.66
CA SER A 523 7.89 0.25 20.41
C SER A 523 6.97 -0.09 19.24
N GLY A 524 7.45 -0.88 18.27
CA GLY A 524 6.75 -1.12 17.00
C GLY A 524 6.24 -2.54 16.78
N ARG A 525 6.22 -3.39 17.82
CA ARG A 525 5.78 -4.79 17.74
C ARG A 525 4.84 -5.14 18.89
N ALA A 526 3.86 -5.99 18.60
CA ALA A 526 2.97 -6.52 19.63
C ALA A 526 3.73 -7.42 20.60
N ALA A 527 3.43 -7.29 21.89
CA ALA A 527 3.99 -8.15 22.94
C ALA A 527 3.11 -9.39 23.16
N LEU A 528 3.24 -10.39 22.29
CA LEU A 528 2.46 -11.63 22.27
C LEU A 528 2.83 -12.60 23.42
N GLU A 529 2.12 -13.72 23.53
CA GLU A 529 2.12 -14.60 24.72
C GLU A 529 3.44 -15.35 24.91
N HIS A 530 4.02 -15.89 23.83
CA HIS A 530 5.32 -16.55 23.85
C HIS A 530 6.39 -15.50 23.63
N ARG A 531 7.36 -15.38 24.54
CA ARG A 531 8.36 -14.31 24.52
C ARG A 531 9.77 -14.86 24.66
N SER A 532 10.69 -14.29 23.91
CA SER A 532 12.13 -14.47 24.11
C SER A 532 12.81 -13.11 24.15
N VAL A 533 13.84 -12.97 24.97
CA VAL A 533 14.71 -11.79 24.98
C VAL A 533 16.10 -12.24 24.60
N VAL A 534 16.61 -11.67 23.52
CA VAL A 534 18.01 -11.83 23.10
C VAL A 534 18.80 -10.66 23.69
N LEU A 535 19.87 -10.95 24.41
CA LEU A 535 20.76 -9.91 24.93
C LEU A 535 21.86 -9.64 23.90
N ALA A 536 21.85 -8.45 23.30
CA ALA A 536 22.81 -8.07 22.26
C ALA A 536 23.92 -7.19 22.83
N ASP A 537 25.17 -7.51 22.49
CA ASP A 537 26.34 -6.75 22.93
C ASP A 537 26.61 -5.59 21.95
N ALA A 538 27.12 -4.48 22.45
CA ALA A 538 27.29 -3.24 21.68
C ALA A 538 28.19 -3.36 20.42
N GLY A 539 29.04 -4.41 20.31
CA GLY A 539 30.06 -4.54 19.24
C GLY A 539 29.96 -5.76 18.32
N SER A 540 29.17 -6.80 18.64
CA SER A 540 29.16 -8.08 17.91
C SER A 540 27.81 -8.51 17.35
N GLY A 541 26.74 -7.78 17.65
CA GLY A 541 25.37 -8.24 17.36
C GLY A 541 24.84 -9.17 18.45
N VAL A 542 24.06 -10.19 18.08
CA VAL A 542 23.40 -11.16 18.98
C VAL A 542 24.40 -11.71 20.01
N GLY A 543 24.25 -11.34 21.28
CA GLY A 543 25.07 -11.86 22.37
C GLY A 543 24.69 -13.29 22.74
N SER A 544 25.51 -13.93 23.57
CA SER A 544 25.43 -15.36 23.87
C SER A 544 24.23 -15.81 24.73
N GLY A 545 23.36 -14.88 25.15
CA GLY A 545 22.24 -15.15 26.06
C GLY A 545 20.87 -14.97 25.41
N VAL A 546 20.08 -16.04 25.38
CA VAL A 546 18.64 -15.99 25.06
C VAL A 546 17.87 -16.44 26.30
N VAL A 547 16.94 -15.60 26.77
CA VAL A 547 16.01 -15.93 27.86
C VAL A 547 14.61 -16.09 27.27
N SER A 548 14.02 -17.27 27.38
CA SER A 548 12.68 -17.56 26.85
C SER A 548 11.67 -17.86 27.96
N GLY A 549 10.42 -17.45 27.75
CA GLY A 549 9.32 -17.70 28.67
C GLY A 549 7.96 -17.57 27.99
N VAL A 550 6.92 -18.02 28.68
CA VAL A 550 5.52 -17.86 28.23
C VAL A 550 4.78 -17.07 29.30
N VAL A 551 4.02 -16.07 28.90
CA VAL A 551 3.19 -15.31 29.83
C VAL A 551 2.06 -16.21 30.32
N VAL A 552 2.04 -16.50 31.61
CA VAL A 552 0.91 -17.17 32.27
C VAL A 552 0.03 -16.09 32.89
N GLU A 553 -1.21 -15.96 32.41
CA GLU A 553 -2.18 -15.06 33.01
C GLU A 553 -2.41 -15.41 34.49
N GLY A 554 -2.36 -14.40 35.37
CA GLY A 554 -2.68 -14.56 36.79
C GLY A 554 -1.62 -14.10 37.79
N VAL A 555 -0.38 -13.82 37.37
CA VAL A 555 0.64 -13.24 38.27
C VAL A 555 0.48 -11.72 38.32
N ARG A 556 -0.31 -11.23 39.29
CA ARG A 556 -0.77 -9.83 39.26
C ARG A 556 0.04 -8.81 40.05
N ARG A 557 1.03 -9.18 40.88
CA ARG A 557 1.83 -8.16 41.59
C ARG A 557 3.28 -8.58 41.78
N PRO A 558 4.26 -7.79 41.31
CA PRO A 558 5.65 -8.02 41.67
C PRO A 558 5.82 -7.88 43.18
N VAL A 559 6.61 -8.77 43.80
CA VAL A 559 7.02 -8.66 45.20
C VAL A 559 8.48 -8.24 45.20
N PHE A 560 8.77 -7.05 45.73
CA PHE A 560 10.14 -6.59 45.90
C PHE A 560 10.64 -7.03 47.28
N VAL A 561 11.69 -7.85 47.29
CA VAL A 561 12.28 -8.39 48.52
C VAL A 561 13.53 -7.58 48.84
N PHE A 562 13.52 -6.87 49.97
CA PHE A 562 14.64 -6.07 50.45
C PHE A 562 15.32 -6.81 51.62
N PRO A 563 16.39 -7.58 51.35
CA PRO A 563 17.11 -8.27 52.42
C PRO A 563 17.82 -7.26 53.34
N GLY A 564 18.12 -7.70 54.56
CA GLY A 564 18.92 -6.92 55.51
C GLY A 564 20.41 -6.93 55.19
N GLN A 565 21.24 -6.84 56.22
CA GLN A 565 22.70 -6.86 56.10
C GLN A 565 23.21 -8.22 55.58
N GLY A 566 24.20 -8.21 54.67
CA GLY A 566 24.85 -9.43 54.14
C GLY A 566 25.11 -9.42 52.63
N SER A 567 24.44 -8.56 51.87
CA SER A 567 24.57 -8.47 50.40
C SER A 567 25.50 -7.35 49.90
N GLN A 568 26.09 -6.56 50.82
CA GLN A 568 26.94 -5.43 50.46
C GLN A 568 28.28 -5.87 49.85
N TRP A 569 28.80 -5.10 48.88
CA TRP A 569 30.13 -5.29 48.28
C TRP A 569 30.79 -3.94 47.95
N VAL A 570 32.13 -3.92 47.87
CA VAL A 570 32.89 -2.70 47.59
C VAL A 570 32.63 -2.24 46.16
N GLY A 571 32.02 -1.07 46.00
CA GLY A 571 31.67 -0.52 44.70
C GLY A 571 30.24 -0.80 44.23
N MET A 572 29.39 -1.37 45.09
CA MET A 572 27.99 -1.63 44.72
C MET A 572 27.28 -0.37 44.23
N GLY A 573 26.73 -0.43 43.02
CA GLY A 573 25.99 0.67 42.39
C GLY A 573 26.82 1.81 41.81
N LEU A 574 28.16 1.74 41.82
CA LEU A 574 29.00 2.81 41.23
C LEU A 574 28.76 3.01 39.73
N GLU A 575 28.57 1.93 38.97
CA GLU A 575 28.25 2.00 37.55
C GLU A 575 26.86 2.64 37.31
N LEU A 576 25.85 2.22 38.09
CA LEU A 576 24.51 2.78 38.03
C LEU A 576 24.44 4.25 38.45
N ALA A 577 25.36 4.72 39.30
CA ALA A 577 25.43 6.11 39.72
C ALA A 577 26.21 7.01 38.73
N GLY A 578 26.97 6.41 37.81
CA GLY A 578 27.74 7.11 36.78
C GLY A 578 27.05 7.22 35.42
N ALA A 579 25.98 6.46 35.21
CA ALA A 579 25.03 6.60 34.10
C ALA A 579 23.97 7.67 34.43
#